data_AF-A0A931WXZ4-F1
#
_entry.id   AF-A0A931WXZ4-F1
#
_cell.length_a   1.000
_cell.length_b   1.000
_cell.length_c   1.000
_cell.angle_alpha   90.00
_cell.angle_beta   90.00
_cell.angle_gamma   90.00
#
_symmetry.space_group_name_H-M   'P 1'
#
loop_
_entity.id
_entity.type
_entity.pdbx_description
1 polymer ?
#
loop_
_entity_poly.entity_id
_entity_poly.type
_entity_poly.pdbx_seq_one_letter_code
_entity_poly.pdbx_strand_id
1 'polypeptide(L)'
;MSEVGETPTEALVQTPRTQEVEKTSLDSILIFGQGPVIDIATREKAQVVGTQTGSEDINLWSESLAKAASELYKRKVMRQIIVMGGKTGGEMYKSEADLISDYLEKFGVPKQAIKRENRSTNTLENLVNVLNDYLDKDQSHHKDIGVLGANYHLPRIRLLMQLFHIPYKDAFSAEEVVRFVAREGEEWDNATLLELERRLDIDAAAKKPHPKLAPGYYPQKKGTEREDIRKRAQNEDVFTRYLLEIPENWLGYLARLSNRNRMREILKDQDQDVLKEKFQIDLNESDAEIVKKLLAITRDWPKDIGSLRGQDYPADTRIRLEKMIEKRRII
;
A
#
# COMPACT_ATOMS: atom_id res chain seq x y z
N MET A 1 1.94 81.63 3.30
CA MET A 1 2.90 81.09 4.28
C MET A 1 2.07 80.20 5.21
N SER A 2 1.70 78.97 4.83
CA SER A 2 2.50 77.73 4.74
C SER A 2 3.03 77.27 6.11
N GLU A 3 2.23 76.48 6.81
CA GLU A 3 2.69 75.35 7.62
C GLU A 3 1.68 74.21 7.44
N VAL A 4 2.07 73.23 6.63
CA VAL A 4 1.38 71.97 6.42
C VAL A 4 1.94 71.03 7.48
N GLY A 5 1.12 70.66 8.46
CA GLY A 5 1.48 69.63 9.44
C GLY A 5 1.47 68.26 8.79
N GLU A 6 2.65 67.65 8.68
CA GLU A 6 2.83 66.27 8.25
C GLU A 6 2.19 65.32 9.27
N THR A 7 1.17 64.59 8.84
CA THR A 7 0.66 63.41 9.54
C THR A 7 1.71 62.29 9.48
N PRO A 8 2.10 61.67 10.61
CA PRO A 8 3.00 60.53 10.59
C PRO A 8 2.32 59.34 9.91
N THR A 9 2.94 58.86 8.83
CA THR A 9 2.59 57.63 8.14
C THR A 9 2.69 56.46 9.11
N GLU A 10 1.55 55.87 9.49
CA GLU A 10 1.53 54.58 10.18
C GLU A 10 2.19 53.53 9.29
N ALA A 11 3.44 53.21 9.60
CA ALA A 11 4.10 52.05 9.05
C ALA A 11 3.30 50.82 9.49
N LEU A 12 2.65 50.16 8.53
CA LEU A 12 2.09 48.82 8.66
C LEU A 12 3.17 47.89 9.20
N VAL A 13 3.14 47.65 10.51
CA VAL A 13 3.93 46.60 11.15
C VAL A 13 3.41 45.28 10.59
N GLN A 14 4.11 44.76 9.58
CA GLN A 14 3.94 43.38 9.14
C GLN A 14 4.38 42.48 10.31
N THR A 15 3.41 42.04 11.11
CA THR A 15 3.62 40.91 12.01
C THR A 15 4.09 39.72 11.19
N PRO A 16 5.12 38.96 11.62
CA PRO A 16 5.51 37.74 10.93
C PRO A 16 4.27 36.85 10.85
N ARG A 17 3.77 36.61 9.63
CA ARG A 17 2.78 35.57 9.37
C ARG A 17 3.40 34.27 9.90
N THR A 18 3.01 33.92 11.11
CA THR A 18 3.36 32.66 11.74
C THR A 18 2.69 31.62 10.85
N GLN A 19 3.49 30.90 10.09
CA GLN A 19 3.08 29.61 9.54
C GLN A 19 2.82 28.72 10.75
N GLU A 20 1.62 28.80 11.33
CA GLU A 20 1.08 27.67 12.05
C GLU A 20 0.96 26.57 11.00
N VAL A 21 1.97 25.70 10.95
CA VAL A 21 1.86 24.42 10.27
C VAL A 21 0.72 23.72 10.98
N GLU A 22 -0.47 23.70 10.37
CA GLU A 22 -1.61 22.95 10.89
C GLU A 22 -1.11 21.54 11.21
N LYS A 23 -1.16 21.20 12.49
CA LYS A 23 -0.55 19.99 13.03
C LYS A 23 -1.37 18.80 12.56
N THR A 24 -0.91 18.16 11.49
CA THR A 24 -1.44 16.89 11.02
C THR A 24 -1.10 15.78 12.02
N SER A 25 -1.94 14.75 12.15
CA SER A 25 -1.66 13.61 13.04
C SER A 25 -0.62 12.65 12.46
N LEU A 26 -0.51 12.64 11.13
CA LEU A 26 0.45 11.88 10.33
C LEU A 26 1.28 12.82 9.45
N ASP A 27 2.53 12.46 9.20
CA ASP A 27 3.37 13.16 8.21
C ASP A 27 3.04 12.67 6.80
N SER A 28 3.03 11.35 6.63
CA SER A 28 2.77 10.69 5.36
C SER A 28 1.88 9.46 5.52
N ILE A 29 1.20 9.11 4.42
CA ILE A 29 0.50 7.83 4.31
C ILE A 29 1.09 7.00 3.17
N LEU A 30 1.33 5.72 3.44
CA LEU A 30 1.76 4.76 2.42
C LEU A 30 0.55 4.04 1.84
N ILE A 31 0.42 4.05 0.52
CA ILE A 31 -0.64 3.36 -0.22
C ILE A 31 -0.02 2.23 -1.03
N PHE A 32 -0.52 1.02 -0.81
CA PHE A 32 -0.15 -0.17 -1.58
C PHE A 32 -1.12 -0.40 -2.73
N GLY A 33 -0.64 -0.27 -3.96
CA GLY A 33 -1.37 -0.63 -5.17
C GLY A 33 -1.89 -2.07 -5.13
N GLN A 34 -3.03 -2.29 -5.79
CA GLN A 34 -3.69 -3.59 -5.88
C GLN A 34 -3.64 -4.10 -7.31
N GLY A 35 -2.77 -5.09 -7.56
CA GLY A 35 -2.64 -5.71 -8.87
C GLY A 35 -3.56 -6.92 -9.11
N PRO A 36 -3.77 -7.28 -10.38
CA PRO A 36 -3.57 -6.43 -11.55
C PRO A 36 -4.67 -5.37 -11.64
N VAL A 37 -4.33 -4.20 -12.21
CA VAL A 37 -5.32 -3.14 -12.50
C VAL A 37 -6.28 -3.57 -13.61
N ILE A 38 -5.81 -4.42 -14.53
CA ILE A 38 -6.58 -5.02 -15.61
C ILE A 38 -6.53 -6.55 -15.45
N ASP A 39 -7.67 -7.20 -15.20
CA ASP A 39 -7.67 -8.66 -15.09
C ASP A 39 -7.35 -9.34 -16.43
N ILE A 40 -6.82 -10.57 -16.38
CA ILE A 40 -6.37 -11.32 -17.58
C ILE A 40 -7.51 -11.48 -18.59
N ALA A 41 -8.74 -11.73 -18.13
CA ALA A 41 -9.91 -11.87 -19.00
C ALA A 41 -10.28 -10.55 -19.70
N THR A 42 -10.07 -9.41 -19.05
CA THR A 42 -10.25 -8.06 -19.60
C THR A 42 -9.16 -7.76 -20.62
N ARG A 43 -7.91 -8.20 -20.37
CA ARG A 43 -6.81 -8.14 -21.35
C ARG A 43 -7.09 -9.01 -22.59
N GLU A 44 -7.55 -10.24 -22.39
CA GLU A 44 -7.88 -11.17 -23.48
C GLU A 44 -9.03 -10.65 -24.35
N LYS A 45 -10.09 -10.09 -23.75
CA LYS A 45 -11.19 -9.46 -24.52
C LYS A 45 -10.73 -8.24 -25.30
N ALA A 46 -9.86 -7.41 -24.73
CA ALA A 46 -9.30 -6.25 -25.43
C ALA A 46 -8.44 -6.64 -26.64
N GLN A 47 -7.76 -7.79 -26.58
CA GLN A 47 -6.95 -8.32 -27.69
C GLN A 47 -7.79 -8.99 -28.78
N VAL A 48 -8.94 -9.60 -28.45
CA VAL A 48 -9.78 -10.35 -29.40
C VAL A 48 -10.67 -9.46 -30.27
N VAL A 49 -11.09 -8.28 -29.79
CA VAL A 49 -12.18 -7.52 -30.44
C VAL A 49 -11.70 -6.36 -31.33
N GLY A 50 -10.41 -6.01 -31.33
CA GLY A 50 -9.82 -5.01 -32.24
C GLY A 50 -10.43 -3.60 -32.22
N THR A 51 -11.44 -3.35 -31.38
CA THR A 51 -12.29 -2.13 -31.41
C THR A 51 -12.67 -1.62 -30.02
N GLN A 52 -12.15 -2.22 -28.95
CA GLN A 52 -12.17 -1.61 -27.63
C GLN A 52 -10.80 -1.84 -27.02
N THR A 53 -9.97 -0.80 -27.04
CA THR A 53 -8.90 -0.67 -26.05
C THR A 53 -9.55 -0.97 -24.70
N GLY A 54 -9.17 -2.08 -24.04
CA GLY A 54 -9.55 -2.28 -22.66
C GLY A 54 -9.18 -1.00 -21.93
N SER A 55 -10.19 -0.29 -21.41
CA SER A 55 -9.93 0.99 -20.77
C SER A 55 -8.93 0.75 -19.66
N GLU A 56 -7.90 1.58 -19.56
CA GLU A 56 -6.91 1.61 -18.47
C GLU A 56 -7.57 2.04 -17.15
N ASP A 57 -8.78 1.57 -16.87
CA ASP A 57 -9.56 2.02 -15.75
C ASP A 57 -9.10 1.28 -14.49
N ILE A 58 -9.00 2.06 -13.42
CA ILE A 58 -8.53 1.63 -12.13
C ILE A 58 -9.52 0.63 -11.52
N ASN A 59 -9.05 -0.47 -10.91
CA ASN A 59 -9.95 -1.40 -10.21
C ASN A 59 -10.67 -0.74 -9.02
N LEU A 60 -11.78 -1.32 -8.57
CA LEU A 60 -12.60 -0.75 -7.49
C LEU A 60 -11.78 -0.47 -6.22
N TRP A 61 -10.89 -1.40 -5.86
CA TRP A 61 -10.06 -1.29 -4.66
C TRP A 61 -9.08 -0.12 -4.77
N SER A 62 -8.45 0.05 -5.92
CA SER A 62 -7.51 1.15 -6.17
C SER A 62 -8.23 2.50 -6.29
N GLU A 63 -9.45 2.55 -6.84
CA GLU A 63 -10.29 3.76 -6.78
C GLU A 63 -10.66 4.09 -5.33
N SER A 64 -11.03 3.09 -4.54
CA SER A 64 -11.38 3.25 -3.13
C SER A 64 -10.20 3.75 -2.32
N LEU A 65 -8.98 3.27 -2.60
CA LEU A 65 -7.73 3.78 -2.03
C LEU A 65 -7.55 5.27 -2.34
N ALA A 66 -7.68 5.66 -3.62
CA ALA A 66 -7.56 7.06 -4.02
C ALA A 66 -8.64 7.93 -3.33
N LYS A 67 -9.89 7.47 -3.28
CA LYS A 67 -10.98 8.18 -2.63
C LYS A 67 -10.73 8.36 -1.14
N ALA A 68 -10.44 7.27 -0.42
CA ALA A 68 -10.14 7.29 1.01
C ALA A 68 -8.97 8.24 1.34
N ALA A 69 -7.87 8.13 0.61
CA ALA A 69 -6.72 9.00 0.82
C ALA A 69 -7.03 10.48 0.49
N SER A 70 -7.83 10.75 -0.55
CA SER A 70 -8.24 12.13 -0.84
C SER A 70 -9.06 12.75 0.30
N GLU A 71 -9.95 11.97 0.93
CA GLU A 71 -10.79 12.45 2.04
C GLU A 71 -9.97 12.72 3.29
N LEU A 72 -9.03 11.83 3.62
CA LEU A 72 -8.09 12.05 4.73
C LEU A 72 -7.21 13.29 4.48
N TYR A 73 -6.82 13.54 3.23
CA TYR A 73 -6.01 14.69 2.86
C TYR A 73 -6.79 16.00 3.05
N LYS A 74 -8.03 16.06 2.54
CA LYS A 74 -8.92 17.22 2.69
C LYS A 74 -9.18 17.56 4.16
N ARG A 75 -9.24 16.54 5.01
CA ARG A 75 -9.38 16.65 6.47
C ARG A 75 -8.08 16.97 7.19
N LYS A 76 -6.97 17.15 6.46
CA LYS A 76 -5.65 17.51 6.99
C LYS A 76 -5.10 16.47 7.97
N VAL A 77 -5.45 15.20 7.77
CA VAL A 77 -4.94 14.08 8.59
C VAL A 77 -3.46 13.83 8.31
N MET A 78 -3.03 14.02 7.06
CA MET A 78 -1.63 13.89 6.63
C MET A 78 -1.21 14.96 5.63
N ARG A 79 0.11 15.17 5.48
CA ARG A 79 0.69 16.15 4.53
C ARG A 79 1.06 15.55 3.18
N GLN A 80 1.43 14.28 3.15
CA GLN A 80 1.96 13.64 1.96
C GLN A 80 1.38 12.23 1.76
N ILE A 81 1.20 11.85 0.50
CA ILE A 81 0.74 10.54 0.09
C ILE A 81 1.85 9.89 -0.73
N ILE A 82 2.25 8.68 -0.37
CA ILE A 82 3.23 7.90 -1.12
C ILE A 82 2.51 6.68 -1.67
N VAL A 83 2.37 6.62 -2.99
CA VAL A 83 1.67 5.54 -3.69
C VAL A 83 2.68 4.60 -4.33
N MET A 84 2.49 3.30 -4.13
CA MET A 84 3.41 2.26 -4.60
C MET A 84 2.71 1.26 -5.52
N GLY A 85 3.42 0.79 -6.53
CA GLY A 85 3.01 -0.29 -7.42
C GLY A 85 3.36 0.03 -8.87
N GLY A 86 4.10 -0.86 -9.53
CA GLY A 86 4.49 -0.69 -10.92
C GLY A 86 3.47 -1.25 -11.93
N LYS A 87 3.96 -1.65 -13.09
CA LYS A 87 3.16 -1.98 -14.28
C LYS A 87 2.67 -3.44 -14.30
N THR A 88 1.83 -3.82 -13.36
CA THR A 88 1.27 -5.18 -13.28
C THR A 88 0.32 -5.52 -14.45
N GLY A 89 -0.22 -4.50 -15.12
CA GLY A 89 -1.03 -4.64 -16.34
C GLY A 89 -0.23 -4.97 -17.61
N GLY A 90 1.10 -4.85 -17.58
CA GLY A 90 2.00 -4.98 -18.74
C GLY A 90 2.65 -3.66 -19.14
N GLU A 91 3.77 -3.72 -19.85
CA GLU A 91 4.65 -2.57 -20.10
C GLU A 91 4.01 -1.37 -20.82
N MET A 92 3.01 -1.64 -21.66
CA MET A 92 2.28 -0.63 -22.42
C MET A 92 1.24 0.15 -21.60
N TYR A 93 0.92 -0.30 -20.39
CA TYR A 93 -0.08 0.29 -19.52
C TYR A 93 0.56 1.12 -18.41
N LYS A 94 -0.22 2.06 -17.86
CA LYS A 94 0.17 2.79 -16.65
C LYS A 94 0.39 1.83 -15.47
N SER A 95 1.27 2.26 -14.56
CA SER A 95 1.47 1.57 -13.29
C SER A 95 0.27 1.76 -12.35
N GLU A 96 0.16 0.90 -11.34
CA GLU A 96 -0.80 1.08 -10.24
C GLU A 96 -0.64 2.44 -9.55
N ALA A 97 0.61 2.82 -9.25
CA ALA A 97 0.90 4.08 -8.60
C ALA A 97 0.50 5.29 -9.45
N ASP A 98 0.70 5.22 -10.76
CA ASP A 98 0.28 6.29 -11.68
C ASP A 98 -1.25 6.39 -11.75
N LEU A 99 -1.96 5.27 -11.87
CA LEU A 99 -3.43 5.28 -11.94
C LEU A 99 -4.08 5.79 -10.65
N ILE A 100 -3.61 5.34 -9.50
CA ILE A 100 -4.10 5.85 -8.20
C ILE A 100 -3.78 7.35 -8.07
N SER A 101 -2.61 7.80 -8.52
CA SER A 101 -2.23 9.22 -8.46
C SER A 101 -3.10 10.10 -9.35
N ASP A 102 -3.42 9.65 -10.57
CA ASP A 102 -4.34 10.36 -11.47
C ASP A 102 -5.72 10.54 -10.81
N TYR A 103 -6.20 9.51 -10.10
CA TYR A 103 -7.46 9.58 -9.36
C TYR A 103 -7.37 10.46 -8.11
N LEU A 104 -6.24 10.48 -7.39
CA LEU A 104 -6.01 11.42 -6.29
C LEU A 104 -6.06 12.86 -6.77
N GLU A 105 -5.41 13.18 -7.90
CA GLU A 105 -5.45 14.51 -8.52
C GLU A 105 -6.89 14.87 -8.92
N LYS A 106 -7.62 13.94 -9.54
CA LYS A 106 -9.05 14.11 -9.89
C LYS A 106 -9.92 14.39 -8.66
N PHE A 107 -9.59 13.80 -7.51
CA PHE A 107 -10.30 14.04 -6.25
C PHE A 107 -9.80 15.27 -5.47
N GLY A 108 -8.94 16.09 -6.07
CA GLY A 108 -8.52 17.39 -5.54
C GLY A 108 -7.26 17.35 -4.68
N VAL A 109 -6.52 16.24 -4.64
CA VAL A 109 -5.20 16.21 -4.01
C VAL A 109 -4.19 16.85 -4.95
N PRO A 110 -3.42 17.87 -4.50
CA PRO A 110 -2.49 18.53 -5.38
C PRO A 110 -1.26 17.64 -5.64
N LYS A 111 -0.77 17.63 -6.88
CA LYS A 111 0.32 16.77 -7.35
C LYS A 111 1.58 16.80 -6.46
N GLN A 112 1.93 17.95 -5.89
CA GLN A 112 3.09 18.09 -5.00
C GLN A 112 2.97 17.30 -3.69
N ALA A 113 1.74 16.98 -3.25
CA ALA A 113 1.48 16.15 -2.08
C ALA A 113 1.59 14.65 -2.38
N ILE A 114 1.75 14.26 -3.66
CA ILE A 114 1.76 12.86 -4.09
C ILE A 114 3.17 12.47 -4.53
N LYS A 115 3.72 11.42 -3.93
CA LYS A 115 4.92 10.72 -4.40
C LYS A 115 4.54 9.37 -4.97
N ARG A 116 5.30 8.92 -5.96
CA ARG A 116 5.04 7.67 -6.68
C ARG A 116 6.27 6.78 -6.65
N GLU A 117 6.04 5.50 -6.39
CA GLU A 117 6.96 4.42 -6.67
C GLU A 117 6.28 3.52 -7.70
N ASN A 118 6.69 3.62 -8.96
CA ASN A 118 6.03 2.98 -10.10
C ASN A 118 6.91 1.96 -10.84
N ARG A 119 7.99 1.49 -10.20
CA ARG A 119 8.99 0.60 -10.81
C ARG A 119 8.88 -0.84 -10.34
N SER A 120 8.19 -1.05 -9.23
CA SER A 120 8.01 -2.35 -8.60
C SER A 120 7.17 -3.33 -9.40
N THR A 121 7.60 -4.58 -9.45
CA THR A 121 6.87 -5.69 -10.09
C THR A 121 6.10 -6.54 -9.07
N ASN A 122 6.32 -6.31 -7.78
CA ASN A 122 5.71 -7.02 -6.67
C ASN A 122 5.84 -6.21 -5.37
N THR A 123 5.06 -6.57 -4.35
CA THR A 123 4.98 -5.82 -3.09
C THR A 123 6.28 -5.75 -2.29
N LEU A 124 7.18 -6.72 -2.42
CA LEU A 124 8.50 -6.64 -1.78
C LEU A 124 9.38 -5.57 -2.46
N GLU A 125 9.26 -5.41 -3.78
CA GLU A 125 9.91 -4.30 -4.50
C GLU A 125 9.32 -2.94 -4.12
N ASN A 126 8.01 -2.85 -3.89
CA ASN A 126 7.37 -1.62 -3.41
C ASN A 126 8.11 -1.10 -2.16
N LEU A 127 8.31 -1.98 -1.18
CA LEU A 127 8.94 -1.61 0.09
C LEU A 127 10.41 -1.23 -0.08
N VAL A 128 11.19 -2.04 -0.78
CA VAL A 128 12.61 -1.76 -1.02
C VAL A 128 12.77 -0.41 -1.73
N ASN A 129 11.97 -0.15 -2.76
CA ASN A 129 12.05 1.08 -3.53
C ASN A 129 11.62 2.28 -2.68
N VAL A 130 10.51 2.20 -1.93
CA VAL A 130 10.07 3.32 -1.07
C VAL A 130 11.03 3.61 0.07
N LEU A 131 11.64 2.58 0.67
CA LEU A 131 12.71 2.77 1.65
C LEU A 131 13.88 3.55 1.03
N ASN A 132 14.36 3.10 -0.13
CA ASN A 132 15.49 3.70 -0.83
C ASN A 132 15.21 5.10 -1.39
N ASP A 133 13.98 5.35 -1.85
CA ASP A 133 13.63 6.59 -2.55
C ASP A 133 13.13 7.69 -1.61
N TYR A 134 12.50 7.30 -0.50
CA TYR A 134 11.80 8.24 0.39
C TYR A 134 12.17 8.06 1.86
N LEU A 135 11.85 6.91 2.47
CA LEU A 135 11.81 6.80 3.93
C LEU A 135 13.20 6.83 4.58
N ASP A 136 14.19 6.16 4.01
CA ASP A 136 15.54 6.15 4.59
C ASP A 136 16.40 7.35 4.16
N LYS A 137 15.98 8.08 3.12
CA LYS A 137 16.66 9.32 2.69
C LYS A 137 16.29 10.52 3.56
N ASP A 138 15.05 10.54 4.05
CA ASP A 138 14.53 11.67 4.81
C ASP A 138 13.58 11.22 5.93
N GLN A 139 14.17 10.63 6.97
CA GLN A 139 13.41 10.18 8.14
C GLN A 139 12.72 11.34 8.88
N SER A 140 13.18 12.58 8.71
CA SER A 140 12.63 13.74 9.42
C SER A 140 11.24 14.12 8.94
N HIS A 141 10.93 13.87 7.65
CA HIS A 141 9.63 14.13 7.03
C HIS A 141 8.67 12.94 7.10
N HIS A 142 9.09 11.81 7.69
CA HIS A 142 8.36 10.55 7.71
C HIS A 142 8.42 9.89 9.09
N LYS A 143 8.23 10.65 10.17
CA LYS A 143 8.22 10.11 11.52
C LYS A 143 6.90 9.42 11.82
N ASP A 144 5.82 10.10 11.44
CA ASP A 144 4.46 9.68 11.76
C ASP A 144 3.78 9.11 10.51
N ILE A 145 4.10 7.86 10.20
CA ILE A 145 3.60 7.18 9.00
C ILE A 145 2.27 6.48 9.28
N GLY A 146 1.27 6.72 8.43
CA GLY A 146 0.08 5.87 8.32
C GLY A 146 0.19 4.88 7.16
N VAL A 147 -0.60 3.81 7.22
CA VAL A 147 -0.71 2.82 6.15
C VAL A 147 -2.16 2.70 5.71
N LEU A 148 -2.38 2.78 4.40
CA LEU A 148 -3.68 2.59 3.78
C LEU A 148 -3.62 1.46 2.74
N GLY A 149 -4.53 0.51 2.87
CA GLY A 149 -4.66 -0.64 1.98
C GLY A 149 -6.12 -1.05 1.80
N ALA A 150 -6.39 -1.93 0.85
CA ALA A 150 -7.68 -2.63 0.81
C ALA A 150 -7.76 -3.57 2.02
N ASN A 151 -8.96 -3.75 2.59
CA ASN A 151 -9.15 -4.52 3.83
C ASN A 151 -8.49 -5.91 3.78
N TYR A 152 -8.75 -6.70 2.73
CA TYR A 152 -8.19 -8.04 2.58
C TYR A 152 -6.65 -8.07 2.49
N HIS A 153 -6.02 -6.96 2.08
CA HIS A 153 -4.58 -6.87 1.84
C HIS A 153 -3.79 -6.32 3.06
N LEU A 154 -4.47 -5.63 3.99
CA LEU A 154 -3.83 -5.06 5.17
C LEU A 154 -3.03 -6.05 6.03
N PRO A 155 -3.46 -7.31 6.25
CA PRO A 155 -2.66 -8.26 7.03
C PRO A 155 -1.25 -8.45 6.45
N ARG A 156 -1.14 -8.64 5.14
CA ARG A 156 0.15 -8.79 4.45
C ARG A 156 0.96 -7.51 4.52
N ILE A 157 0.34 -6.34 4.33
CA ILE A 157 1.04 -5.06 4.46
C ILE A 157 1.65 -4.92 5.85
N ARG A 158 0.87 -5.15 6.91
CA ARG A 158 1.35 -5.01 8.29
C ARG A 158 2.53 -5.94 8.57
N LEU A 159 2.45 -7.19 8.11
CA LEU A 159 3.55 -8.14 8.22
C LEU A 159 4.80 -7.63 7.48
N LEU A 160 4.65 -7.15 6.25
CA LEU A 160 5.77 -6.61 5.47
C LEU A 160 6.40 -5.36 6.13
N MET A 161 5.58 -4.46 6.65
CA MET A 161 6.06 -3.30 7.43
C MET A 161 6.85 -3.75 8.66
N GLN A 162 6.45 -4.84 9.33
CA GLN A 162 7.20 -5.43 10.43
C GLN A 162 8.52 -6.05 9.95
N LEU A 163 8.50 -6.90 8.93
CA LEU A 163 9.70 -7.57 8.40
C LEU A 163 10.77 -6.56 7.94
N PHE A 164 10.36 -5.42 7.38
CA PHE A 164 11.28 -4.38 6.91
C PHE A 164 11.56 -3.28 7.94
N HIS A 165 11.13 -3.47 9.20
CA HIS A 165 11.32 -2.54 10.32
C HIS A 165 10.80 -1.13 10.00
N ILE A 166 9.68 -1.01 9.30
CA ILE A 166 9.05 0.26 8.97
C ILE A 166 8.06 0.61 10.09
N PRO A 167 8.37 1.58 10.96
CA PRO A 167 7.43 2.03 11.98
C PRO A 167 6.25 2.72 11.30
N TYR A 168 5.06 2.46 11.83
CA TYR A 168 3.85 3.16 11.43
C TYR A 168 2.96 3.33 12.67
N LYS A 169 2.26 4.47 12.76
CA LYS A 169 1.32 4.76 13.85
C LYS A 169 0.06 3.92 13.70
N ASP A 170 -0.55 4.01 12.53
CA ASP A 170 -1.84 3.39 12.26
C ASP A 170 -1.87 2.73 10.88
N ALA A 171 -2.70 1.70 10.76
CA ALA A 171 -2.98 1.02 9.51
C ALA A 171 -4.49 0.78 9.41
N PHE A 172 -5.12 1.33 8.38
CA PHE A 172 -6.58 1.31 8.21
C PHE A 172 -6.94 1.01 6.76
N SER A 173 -8.17 0.52 6.55
CA SER A 173 -8.62 0.13 5.22
C SER A 173 -9.29 1.26 4.48
N ALA A 174 -9.19 1.27 3.15
CA ALA A 174 -9.92 2.21 2.30
C ALA A 174 -11.42 2.13 2.56
N GLU A 175 -11.93 0.92 2.78
CA GLU A 175 -13.35 0.67 2.97
C GLU A 175 -13.85 1.22 4.31
N GLU A 176 -13.07 1.11 5.39
CA GLU A 176 -13.40 1.74 6.68
C GLU A 176 -13.45 3.26 6.58
N VAL A 177 -12.47 3.87 5.91
CA VAL A 177 -12.43 5.33 5.71
C VAL A 177 -13.62 5.77 4.87
N VAL A 178 -13.91 5.07 3.77
CA VAL A 178 -15.06 5.36 2.92
C VAL A 178 -16.37 5.25 3.69
N ARG A 179 -16.57 4.18 4.47
CA ARG A 179 -17.76 4.00 5.32
C ARG A 179 -17.90 5.13 6.33
N PHE A 180 -16.81 5.53 6.96
CA PHE A 180 -16.80 6.61 7.94
C PHE A 180 -17.23 7.93 7.29
N VAL A 181 -16.61 8.31 6.17
CA VAL A 181 -16.94 9.55 5.46
C VAL A 181 -18.38 9.53 4.95
N ALA A 182 -18.86 8.39 4.44
CA ALA A 182 -20.23 8.25 3.96
C ALA A 182 -21.28 8.42 5.06
N ARG A 183 -20.96 8.07 6.31
CA ARG A 183 -21.87 8.25 7.46
C ARG A 183 -21.94 9.69 7.93
N GLU A 184 -20.88 10.47 7.70
CA GLU A 184 -20.83 11.88 8.12
C GLU A 184 -21.42 12.86 7.10
N GLY A 185 -21.53 12.48 5.83
CA GLY A 185 -21.98 13.36 4.76
C GLY A 185 -23.39 13.04 4.23
N GLU A 186 -24.18 14.09 3.92
CA GLU A 186 -25.49 13.94 3.28
C GLU A 186 -25.40 13.64 1.76
N GLU A 187 -24.32 14.06 1.10
CA GLU A 187 -24.08 13.85 -0.35
C GLU A 187 -22.97 12.81 -0.60
N TRP A 188 -23.26 11.54 -0.31
CA TRP A 188 -22.36 10.43 -0.65
C TRP A 188 -22.86 9.66 -1.88
N ASP A 189 -21.90 9.10 -2.63
CA ASP A 189 -22.17 8.13 -3.70
C ASP A 189 -22.61 6.78 -3.09
N ASN A 190 -23.90 6.69 -2.77
CA ASN A 190 -24.53 5.51 -2.20
C ASN A 190 -24.36 4.25 -3.08
N ALA A 191 -24.23 4.41 -4.40
CA ALA A 191 -24.02 3.28 -5.29
C ALA A 191 -22.62 2.67 -5.09
N THR A 192 -21.59 3.50 -4.95
CA THR A 192 -20.23 3.04 -4.62
C THR A 192 -20.18 2.39 -3.24
N LEU A 193 -20.83 2.97 -2.22
CA LEU A 193 -20.88 2.37 -0.88
C LEU A 193 -21.58 1.02 -0.90
N LEU A 194 -22.75 0.92 -1.54
CA LEU A 194 -23.50 -0.33 -1.63
C LEU A 194 -22.69 -1.42 -2.35
N GLU A 195 -21.95 -1.06 -3.40
CA GLU A 195 -21.07 -2.00 -4.11
C GLU A 195 -19.89 -2.47 -3.23
N LEU A 196 -19.32 -1.59 -2.40
CA LEU A 196 -18.32 -1.98 -1.41
C LEU A 196 -18.89 -2.92 -0.36
N GLU A 197 -20.06 -2.62 0.21
CA GLU A 197 -20.74 -3.48 1.18
C GLU A 197 -21.02 -4.86 0.59
N ARG A 198 -21.55 -4.90 -0.64
CA ARG A 198 -21.84 -6.14 -1.36
C ARG A 198 -20.59 -7.00 -1.59
N ARG A 199 -19.43 -6.38 -1.79
CA ARG A 199 -18.16 -7.09 -2.03
C ARG A 199 -17.45 -7.49 -0.76
N LEU A 200 -17.70 -6.82 0.35
CA LEU A 200 -17.17 -7.21 1.66
C LEU A 200 -18.02 -8.29 2.32
N ASP A 201 -19.28 -8.43 1.93
CA ASP A 201 -20.14 -9.54 2.36
C ASP A 201 -19.68 -10.84 1.69
N ILE A 202 -18.85 -11.60 2.40
CA ILE A 202 -18.28 -12.88 1.99
C ILE A 202 -19.37 -13.93 1.70
N ASP A 203 -20.53 -13.84 2.36
CA ASP A 203 -21.63 -14.81 2.20
C ASP A 203 -22.54 -14.44 1.03
N ALA A 204 -22.72 -13.15 0.74
CA ALA A 204 -23.37 -12.68 -0.48
C ALA A 204 -22.46 -12.84 -1.71
N ALA A 205 -21.15 -12.65 -1.57
CA ALA A 205 -20.19 -12.80 -2.66
C ALA A 205 -19.97 -14.27 -3.07
N ALA A 206 -20.16 -15.21 -2.13
CA ALA A 206 -20.15 -16.65 -2.40
C ALA A 206 -21.38 -17.16 -3.18
N LYS A 207 -22.49 -16.39 -3.21
CA LYS A 207 -23.67 -16.72 -4.02
C LYS A 207 -23.42 -16.23 -5.45
N LYS A 208 -23.62 -17.10 -6.45
CA LYS A 208 -23.55 -16.69 -7.86
C LYS A 208 -24.41 -15.42 -8.05
N PRO A 209 -23.90 -14.37 -8.73
CA PRO A 209 -24.69 -13.18 -8.97
C PRO A 209 -26.01 -13.59 -9.62
N HIS A 210 -27.14 -13.21 -9.00
CA HIS A 210 -28.45 -13.56 -9.52
C HIS A 210 -28.58 -12.96 -10.93
N PRO A 211 -28.92 -13.74 -11.98
CA PRO A 211 -28.88 -13.28 -13.37
C PRO A 211 -29.85 -12.12 -13.68
N LYS A 212 -30.74 -11.78 -12.75
CA LYS A 212 -31.69 -10.65 -12.82
C LYS A 212 -31.30 -9.44 -11.97
N LEU A 213 -30.25 -9.51 -11.15
CA LEU A 213 -29.73 -8.31 -10.48
C LEU A 213 -28.94 -7.55 -11.53
N ALA A 214 -29.28 -6.27 -11.72
CA ALA A 214 -28.56 -5.39 -12.62
C ALA A 214 -27.05 -5.53 -12.34
N PRO A 215 -26.18 -5.52 -13.37
CA PRO A 215 -24.75 -5.60 -13.16
C PRO A 215 -24.35 -4.58 -12.09
N GLY A 216 -23.50 -4.93 -11.13
CA GLY A 216 -23.09 -3.99 -10.07
C GLY A 216 -22.54 -2.69 -10.67
N TYR A 217 -22.50 -1.62 -9.87
CA TYR A 217 -22.01 -0.29 -10.27
C TYR A 217 -20.71 -0.37 -11.09
N TYR A 218 -19.80 -1.22 -10.65
CA TYR A 218 -18.48 -1.38 -11.25
C TYR A 218 -18.50 -2.11 -12.62
N PRO A 219 -19.12 -3.31 -12.76
CA PRO A 219 -19.40 -3.92 -14.07
C PRO A 219 -20.07 -3.02 -15.11
N GLN A 220 -20.93 -2.09 -14.68
CA GLN A 220 -21.64 -1.19 -15.58
C GLN A 220 -20.79 -0.03 -16.10
N LYS A 221 -19.91 0.54 -15.26
CA LYS A 221 -19.20 1.78 -15.59
C LYS A 221 -17.72 1.62 -15.91
N LYS A 222 -17.03 0.59 -15.39
CA LYS A 222 -15.55 0.59 -15.31
C LYS A 222 -14.86 -0.76 -15.56
N GLY A 223 -15.61 -1.77 -16.00
CA GLY A 223 -15.09 -3.10 -16.37
C GLY A 223 -15.45 -4.21 -15.39
N THR A 224 -15.09 -5.45 -15.73
CA THR A 224 -15.47 -6.63 -14.93
C THR A 224 -14.32 -7.03 -14.02
N GLU A 225 -14.30 -6.57 -12.78
CA GLU A 225 -13.49 -7.23 -11.76
C GLU A 225 -14.18 -8.52 -11.32
N ARG A 226 -13.56 -9.68 -11.60
CA ARG A 226 -14.20 -10.99 -11.45
C ARG A 226 -13.76 -11.80 -10.24
N GLU A 227 -12.67 -11.42 -9.57
CA GLU A 227 -12.20 -12.16 -8.40
C GLU A 227 -13.00 -11.80 -7.15
N ASP A 228 -13.64 -12.81 -6.58
CA ASP A 228 -14.34 -12.75 -5.30
C ASP A 228 -13.38 -12.39 -4.14
N ILE A 229 -13.89 -11.65 -3.16
CA ILE A 229 -13.18 -11.24 -1.95
C ILE A 229 -12.62 -12.43 -1.18
N ARG A 230 -13.34 -13.57 -1.17
CA ARG A 230 -12.87 -14.80 -0.52
C ARG A 230 -11.60 -15.32 -1.18
N LYS A 231 -11.56 -15.35 -2.51
CA LYS A 231 -10.38 -15.80 -3.27
C LYS A 231 -9.21 -14.84 -3.06
N ARG A 232 -9.46 -13.53 -3.01
CA ARG A 232 -8.43 -12.52 -2.69
C ARG A 232 -7.86 -12.75 -1.29
N ALA A 233 -8.72 -12.88 -0.28
CA ALA A 233 -8.30 -13.16 1.09
C ALA A 233 -7.50 -14.47 1.20
N GLN A 234 -7.94 -15.55 0.53
CA GLN A 234 -7.18 -16.82 0.48
C GLN A 234 -5.82 -16.66 -0.19
N ASN A 235 -5.73 -15.87 -1.27
CA ASN A 235 -4.44 -15.58 -1.89
C ASN A 235 -3.54 -14.80 -0.93
N GLU A 236 -4.06 -13.77 -0.27
CA GLU A 236 -3.31 -12.98 0.72
C GLU A 236 -2.82 -13.82 1.90
N ASP A 237 -3.63 -14.77 2.37
CA ASP A 237 -3.27 -15.71 3.43
C ASP A 237 -2.10 -16.61 3.00
N VAL A 238 -2.17 -17.16 1.79
CA VAL A 238 -1.09 -17.94 1.19
C VAL A 238 0.19 -17.10 1.05
N PHE A 239 0.10 -15.87 0.57
CA PHE A 239 1.26 -14.96 0.51
C PHE A 239 1.83 -14.64 1.90
N THR A 240 0.97 -14.43 2.89
CA THR A 240 1.37 -14.15 4.27
C THR A 240 2.12 -15.33 4.86
N ARG A 241 1.61 -16.54 4.67
CA ARG A 241 2.27 -17.79 5.04
C ARG A 241 3.66 -17.92 4.42
N TYR A 242 3.81 -17.57 3.13
CA TYR A 242 5.12 -17.62 2.48
C TYR A 242 6.16 -16.69 3.09
N LEU A 243 5.75 -15.50 3.51
CA LEU A 243 6.67 -14.56 4.14
C LEU A 243 7.18 -15.08 5.50
N LEU A 244 6.39 -15.91 6.19
CA LEU A 244 6.71 -16.44 7.51
C LEU A 244 7.45 -17.78 7.47
N GLU A 245 7.09 -18.64 6.52
CA GLU A 245 7.61 -20.02 6.44
C GLU A 245 8.82 -20.16 5.52
N ILE A 246 8.95 -19.30 4.50
CA ILE A 246 9.96 -19.42 3.45
C ILE A 246 10.75 -18.11 3.34
N PRO A 247 11.72 -17.87 4.24
CA PRO A 247 12.49 -16.62 4.26
C PRO A 247 13.28 -16.36 2.96
N GLU A 248 13.57 -17.40 2.16
CA GLU A 248 14.15 -17.29 0.81
C GLU A 248 13.39 -16.31 -0.09
N ASN A 249 12.07 -16.24 0.08
CA ASN A 249 11.22 -15.45 -0.79
C ASN A 249 11.41 -13.94 -0.59
N TRP A 250 11.97 -13.51 0.54
CA TRP A 250 12.13 -12.09 0.85
C TRP A 250 13.53 -11.69 1.32
N LEU A 251 14.34 -12.58 1.91
CA LEU A 251 15.68 -12.23 2.40
C LEU A 251 16.57 -11.63 1.31
N GLY A 252 16.54 -12.18 0.08
CA GLY A 252 17.33 -11.64 -1.03
C GLY A 252 17.01 -10.19 -1.38
N TYR A 253 15.84 -9.67 -1.01
CA TYR A 253 15.50 -8.25 -1.18
C TYR A 253 16.26 -7.33 -0.25
N LEU A 254 16.73 -7.81 0.90
CA LEU A 254 17.51 -7.00 1.84
C LEU A 254 18.84 -6.53 1.23
N ALA A 255 19.40 -7.29 0.30
CA ALA A 255 20.59 -6.88 -0.46
C ALA A 255 20.39 -5.55 -1.21
N ARG A 256 19.15 -5.28 -1.64
CA ARG A 256 18.76 -4.11 -2.42
C ARG A 256 18.50 -2.86 -1.56
N LEU A 257 18.52 -2.98 -0.23
CA LEU A 257 18.39 -1.83 0.67
C LEU A 257 19.66 -0.99 0.63
N SER A 258 19.51 0.32 0.47
CA SER A 258 20.63 1.26 0.52
C SER A 258 21.10 1.50 1.96
N ASN A 259 20.17 1.43 2.92
CA ASN A 259 20.47 1.56 4.34
C ASN A 259 20.96 0.22 4.93
N ARG A 260 22.29 0.10 5.08
CA ARG A 260 22.93 -1.12 5.62
C ARG A 260 22.65 -1.36 7.09
N ASN A 261 22.44 -0.30 7.87
CA ASN A 261 22.05 -0.45 9.28
C ASN A 261 20.67 -1.12 9.37
N ARG A 262 19.68 -0.65 8.59
CA ARG A 262 18.37 -1.29 8.51
C ARG A 262 18.48 -2.76 8.09
N MET A 263 19.26 -3.05 7.04
CA MET A 263 19.52 -4.42 6.59
C MET A 263 20.03 -5.31 7.74
N ARG A 264 21.01 -4.83 8.52
CA ARG A 264 21.55 -5.56 9.67
C ARG A 264 20.55 -5.74 10.80
N GLU A 265 19.79 -4.71 11.15
CA GLU A 265 18.77 -4.81 12.19
C GLU A 265 17.69 -5.83 11.83
N ILE A 266 17.24 -5.86 10.56
CA ILE A 266 16.30 -6.87 10.09
C ILE A 266 16.89 -8.28 10.24
N LEU A 267 18.16 -8.48 9.86
CA LEU A 267 18.82 -9.77 9.96
C LEU A 267 19.04 -10.23 11.41
N LYS A 268 19.31 -9.30 12.35
CA LYS A 268 19.44 -9.62 13.78
C LYS A 268 18.15 -10.18 14.38
N ASP A 269 17.01 -9.73 13.87
CA ASP A 269 15.69 -10.20 14.33
C ASP A 269 15.29 -11.57 13.74
N GLN A 270 16.09 -12.13 12.83
CA GLN A 270 15.88 -13.46 12.28
C GLN A 270 16.54 -14.55 13.14
N ASP A 271 16.16 -15.80 12.88
CA ASP A 271 16.82 -16.97 13.46
C ASP A 271 18.28 -17.05 12.96
N GLN A 272 19.22 -16.82 13.88
CA GLN A 272 20.65 -16.71 13.56
C GLN A 272 21.24 -18.06 13.13
N ASP A 273 20.73 -19.17 13.67
CA ASP A 273 21.18 -20.51 13.28
C ASP A 273 20.72 -20.79 11.85
N VAL A 274 19.48 -20.43 11.50
CA VAL A 274 18.99 -20.52 10.11
C VAL A 274 19.81 -19.64 9.17
N LEU A 275 20.11 -18.38 9.55
CA LEU A 275 20.95 -17.50 8.73
C LEU A 275 22.32 -18.12 8.45
N LYS A 276 22.97 -18.68 9.48
CA LYS A 276 24.32 -19.22 9.39
C LYS A 276 24.37 -20.58 8.71
N GLU A 277 23.50 -21.50 9.07
CA GLU A 277 23.54 -22.88 8.55
C GLU A 277 22.96 -22.98 7.14
N LYS A 278 21.83 -22.31 6.89
CA LYS A 278 21.11 -22.42 5.60
C LYS A 278 21.62 -21.42 4.58
N PHE A 279 21.79 -20.16 4.97
CA PHE A 279 22.15 -19.07 4.05
C PHE A 279 23.63 -18.69 4.11
N GLN A 280 24.39 -19.31 5.01
CA GLN A 280 25.82 -19.02 5.23
C GLN A 280 26.07 -17.57 5.63
N ILE A 281 25.07 -16.84 6.13
CA ILE A 281 25.19 -15.43 6.52
C ILE A 281 25.68 -15.35 7.97
N ASP A 282 26.83 -14.72 8.20
CA ASP A 282 27.33 -14.41 9.54
C ASP A 282 27.33 -12.88 9.74
N LEU A 283 26.65 -12.41 10.78
CA LEU A 283 26.51 -10.98 11.05
C LEU A 283 27.83 -10.29 11.42
N ASN A 284 28.89 -11.04 11.71
CA ASN A 284 30.22 -10.46 11.94
C ASN A 284 30.98 -10.15 10.64
N GLU A 285 30.46 -10.58 9.49
CA GLU A 285 31.06 -10.31 8.19
C GLU A 285 30.83 -8.87 7.73
N SER A 286 31.59 -8.44 6.72
CA SER A 286 31.39 -7.13 6.08
C SER A 286 30.03 -7.06 5.37
N ASP A 287 29.50 -5.85 5.20
CA ASP A 287 28.24 -5.63 4.46
C ASP A 287 28.30 -6.18 3.04
N ALA A 288 29.47 -6.09 2.38
CA ALA A 288 29.65 -6.57 1.02
C ALA A 288 29.49 -8.09 0.92
N GLU A 289 30.05 -8.84 1.88
CA GLU A 289 29.91 -10.31 1.91
C GLU A 289 28.47 -10.71 2.26
N ILE A 290 27.83 -10.04 3.21
CA ILE A 290 26.42 -10.29 3.53
C ILE A 290 25.53 -10.03 2.30
N VAL A 291 25.72 -8.91 1.61
CA VAL A 291 24.97 -8.57 0.39
C VAL A 291 25.17 -9.62 -0.70
N LYS A 292 26.41 -10.07 -0.92
CA LYS A 292 26.72 -11.11 -1.90
C LYS A 292 25.96 -12.41 -1.60
N LYS A 293 25.91 -12.82 -0.32
CA LYS A 293 25.19 -14.01 0.11
C LYS A 293 23.68 -13.86 -0.01
N LEU A 294 23.13 -12.71 0.37
CA LEU A 294 21.71 -12.40 0.18
C LEU A 294 21.30 -12.43 -1.31
N LEU A 295 22.14 -11.90 -2.21
CA LEU A 295 21.89 -11.96 -3.66
C LEU A 295 21.96 -13.39 -4.24
N ALA A 296 22.68 -14.29 -3.57
CA ALA A 296 22.78 -15.70 -3.97
C ALA A 296 21.56 -16.54 -3.54
N ILE A 297 20.68 -15.99 -2.68
CA ILE A 297 19.46 -16.69 -2.26
C ILE A 297 18.50 -16.82 -3.45
N THR A 298 18.29 -18.05 -3.92
CA THR A 298 17.31 -18.36 -4.96
C THR A 298 15.94 -18.56 -4.34
N ARG A 299 14.90 -17.99 -4.94
CA ARG A 299 13.52 -18.23 -4.51
C ARG A 299 13.12 -19.67 -4.81
N ASP A 300 12.65 -20.37 -3.80
CA ASP A 300 12.02 -21.67 -3.95
C ASP A 300 10.50 -21.50 -3.82
N TRP A 301 9.82 -21.31 -4.95
CA TRP A 301 8.36 -21.29 -4.97
C TRP A 301 7.86 -22.73 -4.96
N PRO A 302 7.09 -23.15 -3.94
CA PRO A 302 6.55 -24.50 -3.94
C PRO A 302 5.68 -24.74 -5.17
N LYS A 303 5.81 -25.91 -5.77
CA LYS A 303 5.09 -26.24 -7.01
C LYS A 303 3.57 -26.34 -6.82
N ASP A 304 3.08 -26.47 -5.59
CA ASP A 304 1.66 -26.61 -5.27
C ASP A 304 1.17 -25.52 -4.29
N ILE A 305 1.25 -24.27 -4.72
CA ILE A 305 0.75 -23.11 -3.97
C ILE A 305 -0.76 -23.20 -3.71
N GLY A 306 -1.49 -23.83 -4.65
CA GLY A 306 -2.94 -23.95 -4.58
C GLY A 306 -3.40 -24.78 -3.40
N SER A 307 -2.63 -25.81 -3.02
CA SER A 307 -2.96 -26.70 -1.90
C SER A 307 -3.10 -25.98 -0.56
N LEU A 308 -2.35 -24.89 -0.33
CA LEU A 308 -2.34 -24.17 0.95
C LEU A 308 -3.58 -23.31 1.18
N ARG A 309 -4.40 -23.06 0.14
CA ARG A 309 -5.58 -22.19 0.25
C ARG A 309 -6.60 -22.76 1.23
N GLY A 310 -6.93 -21.98 2.26
CA GLY A 310 -7.94 -22.34 3.25
C GLY A 310 -7.48 -23.40 4.25
N GLN A 311 -6.18 -23.69 4.32
CA GLN A 311 -5.61 -24.48 5.40
C GLN A 311 -5.23 -23.56 6.57
N ASP A 312 -5.36 -24.06 7.80
CA ASP A 312 -4.85 -23.35 8.97
C ASP A 312 -3.32 -23.24 8.94
N TYR A 313 -2.81 -22.17 9.56
CA TYR A 313 -1.38 -22.04 9.83
C TYR A 313 -0.88 -23.20 10.71
N PRO A 314 0.29 -23.79 10.38
CA PRO A 314 1.04 -24.61 11.30
C PRO A 314 1.21 -23.92 12.66
N ALA A 315 1.27 -24.70 13.74
CA ALA A 315 1.31 -24.17 15.09
C ALA A 315 2.51 -23.25 15.33
N ASP A 316 3.67 -23.60 14.79
CA ASP A 316 4.90 -22.80 14.84
C ASP A 316 4.77 -21.49 14.05
N THR A 317 4.16 -21.51 12.86
CA THR A 317 3.86 -20.29 12.09
C THR A 317 2.92 -19.36 12.86
N ARG A 318 1.90 -19.93 13.51
CA ARG A 318 0.95 -19.17 14.33
C ARG A 318 1.64 -18.49 15.51
N ILE A 319 2.51 -19.22 16.23
CA ILE A 319 3.30 -18.67 17.33
C ILE A 319 4.22 -17.55 16.85
N ARG A 320 4.86 -17.68 15.68
CA ARG A 320 5.69 -16.62 15.09
C ARG A 320 4.85 -15.38 14.78
N LEU A 321 3.70 -15.55 14.15
CA LEU A 321 2.78 -14.45 13.85
C LEU A 321 2.30 -13.74 15.13
N GLU A 322 1.92 -14.50 16.15
CA GLU A 322 1.53 -13.97 17.46
C GLU A 322 2.65 -13.16 18.12
N LYS A 323 3.89 -13.66 18.11
CA LYS A 323 5.07 -12.93 18.62
C LYS A 323 5.29 -11.61 17.87
N MET A 324 5.12 -11.61 16.55
CA MET A 324 5.24 -10.39 15.74
C MET A 324 4.14 -9.38 16.06
N ILE A 325 2.92 -9.84 16.35
CA ILE A 325 1.81 -8.98 16.78
C ILE A 325 2.06 -8.43 18.20
N GLU A 326 2.54 -9.26 19.13
CA GLU A 326 2.72 -8.91 20.54
C GLU A 326 3.86 -7.90 20.78
N LYS A 327 4.97 -7.99 20.01
CA LYS A 327 6.08 -7.00 20.03
C LYS A 327 5.59 -5.55 19.84
N ARG A 328 4.39 -5.31 19.30
CA ARG A 328 3.80 -3.97 19.10
C ARG A 328 2.82 -3.50 20.16
N ARG A 329 2.35 -4.34 21.09
CA ARG A 329 1.51 -3.85 22.20
C ARG A 329 2.31 -3.10 23.28
N ILE A 330 3.64 -3.12 23.19
CA ILE A 330 4.58 -2.63 24.22
C ILE A 330 5.22 -1.28 23.82
N ILE A 331 4.93 -0.75 22.63
CA ILE A 331 5.37 0.58 22.17
C ILE A 331 4.12 1.45 22.00
#